data_AF-T0NAY9-F1
#
_entry.id   AF-T0NAY9-F1
#
_cell.length_a   1.000
_cell.length_b   1.000
_cell.length_c   1.000
_cell.angle_alpha   90.00
_cell.angle_beta   90.00
_cell.angle_gamma   90.00
#
_symmetry.space_group_name_H-M   'P 1'
#
loop_
_entity.id
_entity.type
_entity.pdbx_description
1 polymer ?
#
loop_
_entity_poly.entity_id
_entity_poly.type
_entity_poly.pdbx_seq_one_letter_code
_entity_poly.pdbx_strand_id
1 'polypeptide(L)'
;MENLKNAIERLKVMECPTGQVERKIANILEEYEVGNKNGIEVIRDEASDANEAQGYVAKINGSKTLTVLATSGMDDYVAKVIDVQEI
;
A
#
# COMPACT_ATOMS: atom_id res chain seq x y z
N MET A 1 16.48 -4.99 1.68
CA MET A 1 16.52 -3.80 0.81
C MET A 1 16.02 -4.09 -0.60
N GLU A 2 16.47 -5.17 -1.25
CA GLU A 2 15.97 -5.54 -2.59
C GLU A 2 14.50 -5.99 -2.60
N ASN A 3 14.11 -6.79 -1.61
CA ASN A 3 12.73 -7.23 -1.40
C ASN A 3 11.72 -6.06 -1.32
N LEU A 4 12.05 -5.03 -0.53
CA LEU A 4 11.21 -3.84 -0.41
C LEU A 4 11.09 -3.09 -1.74
N LYS A 5 12.19 -2.92 -2.48
CA LYS A 5 12.15 -2.29 -3.81
C LYS A 5 11.27 -3.08 -4.78
N ASN A 6 11.42 -4.41 -4.80
CA ASN A 6 10.60 -5.28 -5.64
C ASN A 6 9.11 -5.23 -5.25
N ALA A 7 8.82 -5.16 -3.94
CA ALA A 7 7.47 -4.98 -3.45
C ALA A 7 6.89 -3.63 -3.87
N ILE A 8 7.66 -2.54 -3.78
CA ILE A 8 7.27 -1.20 -4.25
C ILE A 8 6.93 -1.22 -5.74
N GLU A 9 7.76 -1.84 -6.58
CA GLU A 9 7.47 -1.97 -8.00
C GLU A 9 6.19 -2.77 -8.26
N ARG A 10 5.93 -3.82 -7.48
CA ARG A 10 4.69 -4.58 -7.56
C ARG A 10 3.47 -3.78 -7.12
N LEU A 11 3.61 -2.95 -6.08
CA LEU A 11 2.57 -2.07 -5.55
C LEU A 11 2.16 -1.01 -6.58
N LYS A 12 3.11 -0.43 -7.32
CA LYS A 12 2.83 0.59 -8.36
C LYS A 12 1.91 0.11 -9.48
N VAL A 13 1.90 -1.19 -9.77
CA VAL A 13 1.02 -1.81 -10.79
C VAL A 13 -0.15 -2.56 -10.16
N MET A 14 -0.45 -2.28 -8.89
CA MET A 14 -1.55 -2.93 -8.18
C MET A 14 -2.89 -2.26 -8.51
N GLU A 15 -3.86 -3.11 -8.82
CA GLU A 15 -5.28 -2.78 -8.89
C GLU A 15 -6.03 -3.81 -8.05
N CYS A 16 -7.04 -3.37 -7.28
CA CYS A 16 -7.86 -4.25 -6.45
C CYS A 16 -9.22 -3.61 -6.14
N PRO A 17 -10.20 -4.36 -5.61
CA PRO A 17 -11.44 -3.75 -5.16
C PRO A 17 -11.17 -2.68 -4.09
N THR A 18 -11.88 -1.55 -4.14
CA THR A 18 -11.66 -0.39 -3.25
C THR A 18 -11.65 -0.76 -1.77
N GLY A 19 -12.51 -1.69 -1.34
CA GLY A 19 -12.56 -2.18 0.05
C GLY A 19 -11.44 -3.18 0.44
N GLN A 20 -10.47 -3.44 -0.44
CA GLN A 20 -9.41 -4.43 -0.21
C GLN A 20 -7.99 -3.85 -0.28
N VAL A 21 -7.84 -2.53 -0.43
CA VAL A 21 -6.52 -1.89 -0.62
C VAL A 21 -5.54 -2.23 0.49
N GLU A 22 -5.94 -2.05 1.75
CA GLU A 22 -5.10 -2.34 2.94
C GLU A 22 -4.61 -3.79 2.93
N ARG A 23 -5.55 -4.73 2.76
CA ARG A 23 -5.25 -6.17 2.72
C ARG A 23 -4.36 -6.51 1.54
N LYS A 24 -4.56 -5.90 0.38
CA LYS A 24 -3.78 -6.18 -0.82
C LYS A 24 -2.34 -5.68 -0.69
N ILE A 25 -2.15 -4.49 -0.11
CA ILE A 25 -0.81 -3.96 0.22
C ILE A 25 -0.12 -4.92 1.18
N ALA A 26 -0.78 -5.31 2.27
CA ALA A 26 -0.20 -6.21 3.28
C ALA A 26 0.24 -7.55 2.68
N ASN A 27 -0.61 -8.17 1.85
CA ASN A 27 -0.29 -9.42 1.17
C ASN A 27 0.93 -9.27 0.24
N ILE A 28 1.05 -8.18 -0.51
CA ILE A 28 2.22 -7.95 -1.39
C ILE A 28 3.49 -7.80 -0.56
N LEU A 29 3.44 -7.08 0.56
CA LEU A 29 4.61 -6.94 1.44
C LEU A 29 5.01 -8.29 2.07
N GLU A 30 4.04 -9.14 2.40
CA GLU A 30 4.28 -10.51 2.88
C GLU A 30 4.86 -11.42 1.78
N GLU A 31 4.30 -11.39 0.56
CA GLU A 31 4.73 -12.17 -0.61
C GLU A 31 6.20 -11.91 -0.98
N TYR A 32 6.66 -10.68 -0.80
CA TYR A 32 8.04 -10.28 -1.06
C TYR A 32 8.95 -10.37 0.19
N GLU A 33 8.47 -10.99 1.28
CA GLU A 33 9.24 -11.19 2.52
C GLU A 33 9.77 -9.88 3.13
N VAL A 34 9.04 -8.76 2.96
CA VAL A 34 9.39 -7.46 3.57
C VAL A 34 9.14 -7.48 5.09
N GLY A 35 8.13 -8.24 5.51
CA GLY A 35 7.80 -8.49 6.90
C GLY A 35 6.98 -9.75 7.05
N ASN A 36 6.88 -10.25 8.28
CA ASN A 36 5.99 -11.36 8.59
C ASN A 36 4.55 -10.85 8.70
N LYS A 37 3.56 -11.72 8.44
CA LYS A 37 2.14 -11.39 8.55
C LYS A 37 1.73 -10.65 9.83
N ASN A 38 2.30 -11.03 10.96
CA ASN A 38 2.00 -10.43 12.27
C ASN A 38 2.73 -9.11 12.51
N GLY A 39 3.74 -8.80 11.69
CA GLY A 39 4.52 -7.57 11.75
C GLY A 39 4.13 -6.53 10.69
N ILE A 40 3.27 -6.88 9.74
CA ILE A 40 2.77 -5.96 8.72
C ILE A 40 1.41 -5.42 9.15
N GLU A 41 1.34 -4.11 9.37
CA GLU A 41 0.09 -3.39 9.57
C GLU A 41 -0.07 -2.38 8.44
N VAL A 42 -1.24 -2.35 7.79
CA VAL A 42 -1.56 -1.32 6.78
C VAL A 42 -2.82 -0.61 7.23
N ILE A 43 -2.75 0.70 7.33
CA ILE A 43 -3.86 1.55 7.77
C ILE A 43 -4.13 2.65 6.75
N ARG A 44 -5.41 2.98 6.55
CA ARG A 44 -5.81 4.26 5.95
C ARG A 44 -5.29 5.42 6.80
N ASP A 45 -4.64 6.38 6.15
CA ASP A 45 -4.12 7.61 6.78
C ASP A 45 -4.58 8.84 5.99
N GLU A 46 -5.67 9.47 6.41
CA GLU A 46 -6.25 10.65 5.75
C GLU A 46 -5.27 11.83 5.72
N ALA A 47 -4.33 11.91 6.68
CA ALA A 47 -3.31 12.95 6.70
C ALA A 47 -2.27 12.78 5.57
N SER A 48 -2.17 11.58 4.99
CA SER A 48 -1.32 11.29 3.83
C SER A 48 -2.08 11.42 2.50
N ASP A 49 -3.33 11.86 2.49
CA ASP A 49 -4.07 12.10 1.24
C ASP A 49 -3.43 13.20 0.41
N ALA A 50 -3.36 12.97 -0.90
CA ALA A 50 -2.77 13.92 -1.82
C ALA A 50 -3.38 13.78 -3.21
N ASN A 51 -3.57 14.91 -3.90
CA ASN A 51 -4.01 14.94 -5.31
C ASN A 51 -5.24 14.07 -5.58
N GLU A 52 -6.29 14.19 -4.75
CA GLU A 52 -7.53 13.42 -4.84
C GLU A 52 -7.37 11.89 -4.63
N ALA A 53 -6.19 11.44 -4.20
CA ALA A 53 -5.91 10.05 -3.86
C ALA A 53 -5.91 9.81 -2.35
N GLN A 54 -6.33 8.61 -1.98
CA GLN A 54 -6.34 8.11 -0.62
C GLN A 54 -4.97 7.57 -0.22
N GLY A 55 -4.46 8.04 0.93
CA GLY A 55 -3.22 7.60 1.53
C GLY A 55 -3.36 6.37 2.44
N TYR A 56 -2.46 5.42 2.26
CA TYR A 56 -2.33 4.22 3.09
C TYR A 56 -0.91 4.12 3.60
N VAL A 57 -0.77 3.78 4.88
CA VAL A 57 0.52 3.67 5.54
C VAL A 57 0.77 2.22 5.91
N ALA A 58 1.88 1.65 5.43
CA ALA A 58 2.34 0.36 5.91
C ALA A 58 3.40 0.55 7.01
N LYS A 59 3.19 -0.15 8.11
CA LYS A 59 4.11 -0.26 9.23
C LYS A 59 4.66 -1.67 9.30
N ILE A 60 5.98 -1.79 9.42
CA ILE A 60 6.68 -3.05 9.60
C ILE A 60 7.25 -3.08 11.02
N ASN A 61 6.80 -4.03 11.84
CA ASN A 61 7.11 -4.16 13.25
C ASN A 61 6.88 -2.85 14.05
N GLY A 62 5.80 -2.12 13.71
CA GLY A 62 5.41 -0.87 14.36
C GLY A 62 6.07 0.40 13.81
N SER A 63 7.08 0.29 12.94
CA SER A 63 7.74 1.43 12.31
C SER A 63 7.08 1.75 10.97
N LYS A 64 6.77 3.03 10.73
CA LYS A 64 6.31 3.50 9.41
C LYS A 64 7.38 3.21 8.37
N THR A 65 7.05 2.50 7.31
CA THR A 65 8.03 2.06 6.30
C THR A 65 7.72 2.62 4.92
N LEU A 66 6.43 2.74 4.57
CA LEU A 66 6.03 3.29 3.28
C LEU A 66 4.62 3.88 3.32
N THR A 67 4.39 4.83 2.43
CA THR A 67 3.08 5.40 2.11
C THR A 67 2.71 4.98 0.69
N VAL A 68 1.46 4.56 0.50
CA VAL A 68 0.84 4.22 -0.80
C VAL A 68 -0.30 5.19 -1.05
N LEU A 69 -0.34 5.79 -2.24
CA LEU A 69 -1.46 6.58 -2.71
C LEU A 69 -2.27 5.76 -3.70
N ALA A 70 -3.59 5.67 -3.49
CA ALA A 70 -4.50 4.98 -4.39
C ALA A 70 -5.73 5.82 -4.72
N THR A 71 -6.19 5.75 -5.96
CA THR A 71 -7.44 6.38 -6.42
C THR A 71 -8.47 5.31 -6.71
N SER A 72 -9.74 5.57 -6.42
CA SER A 72 -10.84 4.76 -6.94
C SER A 72 -11.20 5.24 -8.36
N GLY A 73 -11.41 4.29 -9.28
CA GLY A 73 -11.82 4.60 -10.65
C GLY A 73 -13.24 5.18 -10.73
N MET A 74 -13.65 5.63 -11.92
CA MET A 74 -14.94 6.31 -12.17
C MET A 74 -16.19 5.53 -11.71
N ASP A 75 -16.09 4.20 -11.62
CA ASP A 75 -17.16 3.31 -11.14
C ASP A 75 -17.03 2.96 -9.64
N ASP A 76 -16.03 3.48 -8.93
CA ASP A 76 -15.68 3.24 -7.51
C ASP A 76 -15.46 1.77 -7.08
N TYR A 77 -15.55 0.80 -8.00
CA TYR A 77 -15.37 -0.62 -7.71
C TYR A 77 -13.90 -1.06 -7.66
N VAL A 78 -12.98 -0.32 -8.27
CA VAL A 78 -11.56 -0.67 -8.36
C VAL A 78 -10.71 0.51 -7.91
N ALA A 79 -9.80 0.24 -6.96
CA ALA A 79 -8.73 1.12 -6.56
C ALA A 79 -7.44 0.78 -7.30
N LYS A 80 -6.73 1.82 -7.72
CA LYS A 80 -5.45 1.76 -8.41
C LYS A 80 -4.41 2.55 -7.65
N VAL A 81 -3.23 1.95 -7.44
CA VAL A 81 -2.09 2.67 -6.87
C VAL A 81 -1.54 3.66 -7.90
N ILE A 82 -1.34 4.90 -7.47
CA ILE A 82 -0.76 5.97 -8.29
C ILE A 82 0.64 6.36 -7.84
N ASP A 83 0.99 6.15 -6.57
CA ASP A 83 2.32 6.44 -6.05
C ASP A 83 2.64 5.57 -4.82
N VAL A 84 3.93 5.34 -4.61
CA VAL A 84 4.47 4.59 -3.45
C VAL A 84 5.78 5.22 -3.03
N GLN A 85 5.89 5.60 -1.76
CA GLN A 85 7.05 6.29 -1.20
C GLN A 85 7.55 5.55 0.05
N GLU A 86 8.83 5.20 0.07
CA GLU A 86 9.54 4.71 1.26
C GLU A 86 9.83 5.88 2.21
N ILE A 87 9.82 5.63 3.53
CA ILE A 87 10.00 6.63 4.61
C ILE A 87 11.27 6.36 5.40
#